data_AF-A0A7C3QY34-F1
#
_entry.id   AF-A0A7C3QY34-F1
#
_cell.length_a   1.000
_cell.length_b   1.000
_cell.length_c   1.000
_cell.angle_alpha   90.00
_cell.angle_beta   90.00
_cell.angle_gamma   90.00
#
_symmetry.space_group_name_H-M   'P 1'
#
loop_
_entity.id
_entity.type
_entity.pdbx_description
1 polymer ?
#
loop_
_entity_poly.entity_id
_entity_poly.type
_entity_poly.pdbx_seq_one_letter_code
_entity_poly.pdbx_strand_id
1 'polypeptide(L)'
;MSATRPHSEVMDLRVRQLTYGLTLFIHWVSAHWLFLVNLALGLYSLAPFSAPVLMVTGHTRAGELIYLAASPFCHQLPERSFFLFGPQWVYSYEQLSQRLGGPVPLRYNGAPDIGFKVAVCQRDVAIYLTMFIAGIAFVWLRHSLRPLTIKKFIALCVPMAIDGLGQLFGLWTSTWWSRVLTGGLFGLACVWLVYPYLERGMSEVRQETSTTLDGWKRDG
;
A
#
# COMPACT_ATOMS: atom_id res chain seq x y z
N MET A 1 -2.95 -12.17 59.27
CA MET A 1 -4.18 -12.73 58.62
C MET A 1 -4.22 -12.20 57.20
N SER A 2 -3.83 -13.04 56.22
CA SER A 2 -3.85 -12.69 54.80
C SER A 2 -5.24 -12.99 54.25
N ALA A 3 -6.04 -11.95 54.02
CA ALA A 3 -7.33 -12.08 53.35
C ALA A 3 -7.09 -12.31 51.85
N THR A 4 -7.11 -13.57 51.43
CA THR A 4 -7.20 -13.94 50.01
C THR A 4 -8.54 -13.46 49.48
N ARG A 5 -8.55 -12.39 48.67
CA ARG A 5 -9.78 -11.94 47.97
C ARG A 5 -10.33 -13.10 47.13
N PRO A 6 -11.66 -13.28 47.06
CA PRO A 6 -12.25 -14.35 46.28
C PRO A 6 -11.84 -14.25 44.80
N HIS A 7 -11.43 -15.36 44.21
CA HIS A 7 -10.92 -15.45 42.84
C HIS A 7 -11.87 -14.84 41.79
N SER A 8 -13.18 -14.85 42.04
CA SER A 8 -14.21 -14.24 41.19
C SER A 8 -14.11 -12.71 41.10
N GLU A 9 -13.80 -12.03 42.20
CA GLU A 9 -13.76 -10.56 42.29
C GLU A 9 -12.46 -10.00 41.68
N VAL A 10 -11.35 -10.73 41.81
CA VAL A 10 -10.09 -10.41 41.13
C VAL A 10 -10.19 -10.64 39.63
N MET A 11 -10.91 -11.68 39.20
CA MET A 11 -11.15 -11.97 37.79
C MET A 11 -12.01 -10.87 37.15
N ASP A 12 -13.03 -10.37 37.85
CA ASP A 12 -13.89 -9.28 37.40
C ASP A 12 -13.12 -7.94 37.24
N LEU A 13 -12.24 -7.61 38.19
CA LEU A 13 -11.38 -6.42 38.09
C LEU A 13 -10.36 -6.51 36.94
N ARG A 14 -9.75 -7.68 36.71
CA ARG A 14 -8.83 -7.88 35.59
C ARG A 14 -9.54 -7.79 34.25
N VAL A 15 -10.74 -8.37 34.16
CA VAL A 15 -11.58 -8.26 32.96
C VAL A 15 -11.94 -6.80 32.72
N ARG A 16 -12.38 -6.05 33.75
CA ARG A 16 -12.68 -4.61 33.65
C ARG A 16 -11.47 -3.79 33.20
N GLN A 17 -10.28 -4.05 33.75
CA GLN A 17 -9.06 -3.35 33.33
C GLN A 17 -8.67 -3.66 31.88
N LEU A 18 -8.79 -4.93 31.47
CA LEU A 18 -8.49 -5.37 30.11
C LEU A 18 -9.47 -4.75 29.11
N THR A 19 -10.77 -4.78 29.40
CA THR A 19 -11.79 -4.17 28.55
C THR A 19 -11.61 -2.65 28.50
N TYR A 20 -11.21 -1.98 29.59
CA TYR A 20 -10.89 -0.54 29.57
C TYR A 20 -9.78 -0.22 28.58
N GLY A 21 -8.66 -0.96 28.71
CA GLY A 21 -7.48 -0.78 27.88
C GLY A 21 -7.79 -1.05 26.41
N LEU A 22 -8.59 -2.08 26.14
CA LEU A 22 -9.05 -2.38 24.79
C LEU A 22 -9.93 -1.27 24.22
N THR A 23 -10.88 -0.74 24.98
CA THR A 23 -11.73 0.38 24.54
C THR A 23 -10.91 1.63 24.26
N LEU A 24 -9.94 1.97 25.11
CA LEU A 24 -9.00 3.08 24.86
C LEU A 24 -8.18 2.86 23.59
N PHE A 25 -7.67 1.65 23.38
CA PHE A 25 -6.92 1.31 22.18
C PHE A 25 -7.77 1.45 20.92
N ILE A 26 -8.98 0.88 20.90
CA ILE A 26 -9.91 0.98 19.76
C ILE A 26 -10.30 2.44 19.51
N HIS A 27 -10.53 3.23 20.57
CA HIS A 27 -10.81 4.65 20.45
C HIS A 27 -9.64 5.40 19.79
N TRP A 28 -8.40 5.13 20.23
CA TRP A 28 -7.21 5.73 19.65
C TRP A 28 -7.02 5.34 18.17
N VAL A 29 -7.18 4.05 17.84
CA VAL A 29 -7.08 3.55 16.46
C VAL A 29 -8.13 4.20 15.57
N SER A 30 -9.39 4.25 16.00
CA SER A 30 -10.47 4.88 15.24
C SER A 30 -10.28 6.39 15.09
N ALA A 31 -9.69 7.08 16.07
CA ALA A 31 -9.35 8.49 15.97
C ALA A 31 -8.18 8.77 15.01
N HIS A 32 -7.21 7.86 14.92
CA HIS A 32 -5.98 8.02 14.12
C HIS A 32 -5.94 7.16 12.85
N TRP A 33 -7.06 6.54 12.47
CA TRP A 33 -7.12 5.55 11.39
C TRP A 33 -6.50 6.05 10.09
N LEU A 34 -6.78 7.31 9.71
CA LEU A 34 -6.32 7.90 8.45
C LEU A 34 -4.80 8.08 8.44
N PHE A 35 -4.21 8.44 9.58
CA PHE A 35 -2.76 8.50 9.73
C PHE A 35 -2.15 7.11 9.63
N LEU A 36 -2.71 6.13 10.34
CA LEU A 36 -2.21 4.75 10.34
C LEU A 36 -2.24 4.12 8.95
N VAL A 37 -3.35 4.28 8.22
CA VAL A 37 -3.48 3.78 6.85
C VAL A 37 -2.53 4.49 5.89
N ASN A 38 -2.42 5.82 5.96
CA ASN A 38 -1.48 6.57 5.11
C ASN A 38 -0.02 6.24 5.42
N LEU A 39 0.33 6.03 6.70
CA LEU A 39 1.67 5.60 7.09
C LEU A 39 1.96 4.21 6.51
N ALA A 40 1.04 3.26 6.65
CA ALA A 40 1.18 1.92 6.09
C ALA A 40 1.33 1.94 4.56
N LEU A 41 0.48 2.71 3.87
CA LEU A 41 0.58 2.88 2.42
C LEU A 41 1.89 3.57 2.02
N GLY A 42 2.30 4.63 2.71
CA GLY A 42 3.56 5.33 2.41
C GLY A 42 4.77 4.41 2.56
N LEU A 43 4.85 3.65 3.65
CA LEU A 43 5.90 2.66 3.86
C LEU A 43 5.87 1.57 2.77
N TYR A 44 4.70 1.05 2.44
CA TYR A 44 4.54 0.03 1.40
C TYR A 44 4.91 0.54 0.01
N SER A 45 4.50 1.75 -0.36
CA SER A 45 4.76 2.36 -1.66
C SER A 45 6.22 2.77 -1.84
N LEU A 46 6.90 3.17 -0.77
CA LEU A 46 8.31 3.63 -0.82
C LEU A 46 9.31 2.48 -0.64
N ALA A 47 8.93 1.39 0.04
CA ALA A 47 9.82 0.25 0.27
C ALA A 47 10.47 -0.30 -1.02
N PRO A 48 9.77 -0.45 -2.17
CA PRO A 48 10.39 -0.92 -3.41
C PRO A 48 11.51 -0.03 -3.97
N PHE A 49 11.49 1.27 -3.63
CA PHE A 49 12.52 2.23 -4.05
C PHE A 49 13.80 2.11 -3.22
N SER A 50 13.74 1.49 -2.04
CA SER A 50 14.94 1.22 -1.24
C SER A 50 15.86 0.18 -1.90
N ALA A 51 15.31 -0.74 -2.70
CA ALA A 51 16.10 -1.75 -3.39
C ALA A 51 17.21 -1.16 -4.28
N PRO A 52 16.92 -0.29 -5.27
CA PRO A 52 17.97 0.31 -6.10
C PRO A 52 18.94 1.20 -5.30
N VAL A 53 18.50 1.84 -4.21
CA VAL A 53 19.38 2.62 -3.32
C VAL A 53 20.39 1.71 -2.61
N LEU A 54 19.93 0.56 -2.10
CA LEU A 54 20.80 -0.42 -1.46
C LEU A 54 21.77 -1.05 -2.48
N MET A 55 21.31 -1.33 -3.69
CA MET A 55 22.16 -1.86 -4.76
C MET A 55 23.27 -0.88 -5.14
N VAL A 56 22.96 0.40 -5.38
CA VAL A 56 23.96 1.40 -5.81
C VAL A 56 24.95 1.76 -4.70
N THR A 57 24.54 1.67 -3.43
CA THR A 57 25.42 1.93 -2.27
C THR A 57 26.25 0.71 -1.86
N GLY A 58 26.18 -0.40 -2.61
CA GLY A 58 26.97 -1.61 -2.35
C GLY A 58 26.35 -2.57 -1.33
N HIS A 59 25.19 -2.26 -0.75
CA HIS A 59 24.44 -3.14 0.15
C HIS A 59 23.62 -4.19 -0.62
N THR A 60 24.29 -4.95 -1.50
CA THR A 60 23.64 -5.83 -2.49
C THR A 60 22.71 -6.86 -1.85
N ARG A 61 23.16 -7.57 -0.81
CA ARG A 61 22.33 -8.56 -0.09
C ARG A 61 21.04 -7.97 0.47
N ALA A 62 21.11 -6.75 1.02
CA ALA A 62 19.93 -6.09 1.54
C ALA A 62 18.97 -5.69 0.41
N GLY A 63 19.48 -5.19 -0.72
CA GLY A 63 18.68 -4.90 -1.91
C GLY A 63 18.00 -6.15 -2.49
N GLU A 64 18.74 -7.25 -2.60
CA GLU A 64 18.24 -8.55 -3.05
C GLU A 64 17.11 -9.09 -2.17
N LEU A 65 17.17 -8.89 -0.85
CA LEU A 65 16.08 -9.23 0.06
C LEU A 65 14.81 -8.44 -0.23
N ILE A 66 14.92 -7.15 -0.59
CA ILE A 66 13.75 -6.35 -0.99
C ILE A 66 13.15 -6.87 -2.32
N TYR A 67 13.99 -7.20 -3.31
CA TYR A 67 13.51 -7.83 -4.55
C TYR A 67 12.82 -9.17 -4.27
N LEU A 68 13.40 -10.01 -3.40
CA LEU A 68 12.82 -11.28 -3.02
C LEU A 68 11.47 -11.11 -2.33
N ALA A 69 11.38 -10.19 -1.37
CA ALA A 69 10.15 -9.89 -0.63
C ALA A 69 9.03 -9.37 -1.54
N ALA A 70 9.37 -8.62 -2.60
CA ALA A 70 8.41 -8.10 -3.56
C ALA A 70 7.95 -9.14 -4.61
N SER A 71 8.66 -10.25 -4.77
CA SER A 71 8.43 -11.23 -5.84
C SER A 71 7.08 -11.98 -5.82
N PRO A 72 6.40 -12.18 -4.68
CA PRO A 72 5.04 -12.74 -4.65
C PRO A 72 3.98 -11.74 -5.14
N PHE A 73 4.28 -10.44 -5.06
CA PHE A 73 3.33 -9.36 -5.38
C PHE A 73 3.52 -8.83 -6.80
N CYS A 74 4.71 -9.01 -7.38
CA CYS A 74 5.05 -8.52 -8.70
C CYS A 74 5.92 -9.52 -9.47
N HIS A 75 5.68 -9.66 -10.78
CA HIS A 75 6.52 -10.47 -11.67
C HIS A 75 7.93 -9.89 -11.87
N GLN A 76 8.10 -8.58 -11.64
CA GLN A 76 9.36 -7.84 -11.72
C GLN A 76 10.06 -7.92 -13.09
N LEU A 77 9.29 -7.92 -14.17
CA LEU A 77 9.82 -7.89 -15.53
C LEU A 77 10.66 -6.61 -15.76
N PRO A 78 11.93 -6.72 -16.18
CA PRO A 78 12.84 -5.59 -16.33
C PRO A 78 12.29 -4.50 -17.25
N GLU A 79 11.79 -4.88 -18.43
CA GLU A 79 11.23 -3.97 -19.44
C GLU A 79 9.91 -3.29 -19.02
N ARG A 80 9.36 -3.70 -17.87
CA ARG A 80 8.15 -3.11 -17.28
C ARG A 80 8.42 -2.40 -15.96
N SER A 81 9.69 -2.20 -15.60
CA SER A 81 10.09 -1.57 -14.33
C SER A 81 10.76 -0.22 -14.58
N PHE A 82 10.79 0.64 -13.56
CA PHE A 82 11.59 1.86 -13.61
C PHE A 82 13.01 1.57 -13.15
N PHE A 83 14.02 2.10 -13.83
CA PHE A 83 15.43 2.04 -13.45
C PHE A 83 15.88 3.35 -12.81
N LEU A 84 16.60 3.26 -11.70
CA LEU A 84 17.18 4.40 -10.99
C LEU A 84 18.70 4.29 -11.00
N PHE A 85 19.37 5.43 -10.82
CA PHE A 85 20.84 5.51 -10.79
C PHE A 85 21.53 5.02 -12.07
N GLY A 86 20.87 5.20 -13.20
CA GLY A 86 21.40 4.90 -14.54
C GLY A 86 21.02 5.98 -15.54
N PRO A 87 21.44 5.84 -16.81
CA PRO A 87 21.23 6.87 -17.83
C PRO A 87 19.77 7.01 -18.29
N GLN A 88 18.92 6.00 -18.08
CA GLN A 88 17.51 6.01 -18.48
C GLN A 88 16.64 5.39 -17.39
N TRP A 89 15.38 5.83 -17.31
CA TRP A 89 14.42 5.29 -16.35
C TRP A 89 13.61 4.12 -16.90
N VAL A 90 13.58 3.94 -18.21
CA VAL A 90 12.80 2.90 -18.88
C VAL A 90 13.65 2.34 -20.00
N TYR A 91 13.67 1.01 -20.12
CA TYR A 91 14.30 0.30 -21.22
C TYR A 91 13.31 -0.67 -21.86
N SER A 92 13.36 -0.80 -23.19
CA SER A 92 12.70 -1.90 -23.88
C SER A 92 13.45 -3.22 -23.66
N TYR A 93 12.79 -4.34 -23.96
CA TYR A 93 13.43 -5.66 -23.88
C TYR A 93 14.64 -5.73 -24.82
N GLU A 94 14.52 -5.19 -26.04
CA GLU A 94 15.58 -5.16 -27.04
C GLU A 94 16.79 -4.34 -26.57
N GLN A 95 16.55 -3.17 -25.96
CA GLN A 95 17.62 -2.33 -25.42
C GLN A 95 18.38 -3.04 -24.30
N LEU A 96 17.66 -3.70 -23.39
CA LEU A 96 18.29 -4.50 -22.33
C LEU A 96 19.04 -5.70 -22.92
N SER A 97 18.46 -6.38 -23.90
CA SER A 97 19.09 -7.54 -24.54
C SER A 97 20.39 -7.17 -25.25
N GLN A 98 20.41 -6.04 -25.95
CA GLN A 98 21.60 -5.50 -26.60
C GLN A 98 22.69 -5.13 -25.58
N ARG A 99 22.32 -4.49 -24.48
CA ARG A 99 23.27 -4.11 -23.41
C ARG A 99 23.85 -5.33 -22.68
N LEU A 100 23.05 -6.37 -22.50
CA LEU A 100 23.46 -7.61 -21.84
C LEU A 100 24.16 -8.59 -22.79
N GLY A 101 24.15 -8.33 -24.10
CA GLY A 101 24.72 -9.23 -25.11
C GLY A 101 23.96 -10.55 -25.27
N GLY A 102 22.66 -10.59 -24.94
CA GLY A 102 21.88 -11.83 -24.92
C GLY A 102 20.45 -11.69 -24.39
N PRO A 103 19.73 -12.80 -24.18
CA PRO A 103 18.38 -12.77 -23.63
C PRO A 103 18.37 -12.18 -22.21
N VAL A 104 17.36 -11.36 -21.90
CA VAL A 104 17.26 -10.67 -20.61
C VAL A 104 16.72 -11.65 -19.56
N PRO A 105 17.40 -11.83 -18.41
CA PRO A 105 16.87 -12.65 -17.33
C PRO A 105 15.52 -12.10 -16.83
N LEU A 106 14.55 -13.00 -16.60
CA LEU A 106 13.17 -12.65 -16.22
C LEU A 106 13.07 -11.68 -15.02
N ARG A 107 14.02 -11.78 -14.08
CA ARG A 107 14.10 -10.94 -12.88
C ARG A 107 15.42 -10.19 -12.78
N TYR A 108 16.02 -9.81 -13.91
CA TYR A 108 17.24 -8.98 -13.91
C TYR A 108 17.03 -7.71 -13.07
N ASN A 109 17.92 -7.46 -12.10
CA ASN A 109 17.80 -6.35 -11.15
C ASN A 109 18.45 -5.05 -11.64
N GLY A 110 19.46 -5.15 -12.50
CA GLY A 110 20.22 -4.01 -12.99
C GLY A 110 21.73 -4.16 -12.81
N ALA A 111 22.46 -3.13 -13.24
CA ALA A 111 23.91 -3.02 -13.16
C ALA A 111 24.31 -1.53 -13.10
N PRO A 112 25.53 -1.18 -12.63
CA PRO A 112 25.94 0.21 -12.47
C PRO A 112 25.85 1.09 -13.74
N ASP A 113 26.03 0.53 -14.93
CA ASP A 113 25.97 1.23 -16.21
C ASP A 113 24.54 1.38 -16.76
N ILE A 114 23.59 0.57 -16.29
CA ILE A 114 22.17 0.58 -16.69
C ILE A 114 21.31 1.30 -15.63
N GLY A 115 21.74 1.25 -14.37
CA GLY A 115 20.93 1.51 -13.18
C GLY A 115 20.32 0.23 -12.60
N PHE A 116 19.69 0.37 -11.43
CA PHE A 116 18.96 -0.70 -10.75
C PHE A 116 17.46 -0.43 -10.78
N LYS A 117 16.66 -1.47 -11.06
CA LYS A 117 15.21 -1.33 -11.16
C LYS A 117 14.55 -1.16 -9.79
N VAL A 118 13.43 -0.46 -9.73
CA VAL A 118 12.52 -0.51 -8.58
C VAL A 118 12.02 -1.95 -8.39
N ALA A 119 11.85 -2.42 -7.16
CA ALA A 119 11.51 -3.82 -6.88
C ALA A 119 10.11 -4.27 -7.31
N VAL A 120 9.32 -3.39 -7.93
CA VAL A 120 8.00 -3.67 -8.51
C VAL A 120 7.86 -2.97 -9.87
N CYS A 121 6.86 -3.37 -10.65
CA CYS A 121 6.67 -2.86 -12.00
C CYS A 121 6.11 -1.43 -12.02
N GLN A 122 6.18 -0.77 -13.17
CA GLN A 122 5.66 0.57 -13.44
C GLN A 122 4.17 0.71 -13.05
N ARG A 123 3.37 -0.34 -13.27
CA ARG A 123 1.95 -0.35 -12.91
C ARG A 123 1.76 -0.38 -11.39
N ASP A 124 2.48 -1.24 -10.68
CA ASP A 124 2.40 -1.35 -9.22
C ASP A 124 2.90 -0.07 -8.55
N VAL A 125 4.00 0.52 -9.04
CA VAL A 125 4.46 1.84 -8.62
C VAL A 125 3.34 2.87 -8.73
N ALA A 126 2.64 2.92 -9.87
CA ALA A 126 1.56 3.88 -10.08
C ALA A 126 0.37 3.65 -9.17
N ILE A 127 -0.04 2.39 -8.97
CA ILE A 127 -1.14 2.01 -8.04
C ILE A 127 -0.77 2.46 -6.63
N TYR A 128 0.38 2.04 -6.11
CA TYR A 128 0.77 2.25 -4.72
C TYR A 128 0.99 3.74 -4.41
N LEU A 129 1.70 4.47 -5.28
CA LEU A 129 1.91 5.90 -5.10
C LEU A 129 0.61 6.69 -5.23
N THR A 130 -0.27 6.34 -6.16
CA THR A 130 -1.55 7.03 -6.29
C THR A 130 -2.45 6.76 -5.10
N MET A 131 -2.49 5.53 -4.57
CA MET A 131 -3.22 5.23 -3.34
C MET A 131 -2.70 6.07 -2.16
N PHE A 132 -1.38 6.18 -2.01
CA PHE A 132 -0.78 7.00 -0.95
C PHE A 132 -1.10 8.49 -1.12
N ILE A 133 -0.93 9.05 -2.32
CA ILE A 133 -1.22 10.46 -2.61
C ILE A 133 -2.72 10.76 -2.45
N ALA A 134 -3.59 9.88 -2.95
CA ALA A 134 -5.04 10.03 -2.79
C ALA A 134 -5.45 9.92 -1.31
N GLY A 135 -4.79 9.07 -0.53
CA GLY A 135 -5.02 8.96 0.90
C GLY A 135 -4.59 10.19 1.69
N ILE A 136 -3.49 10.84 1.30
CA ILE A 136 -3.10 12.17 1.81
C ILE A 136 -4.14 13.21 1.39
N ALA A 137 -4.52 13.23 0.11
CA ALA A 137 -5.53 14.16 -0.42
C ALA A 137 -6.87 14.03 0.31
N PHE A 138 -7.22 12.81 0.75
CA PHE A 138 -8.44 12.55 1.49
C PHE A 138 -8.50 13.29 2.83
N VAL A 139 -7.38 13.69 3.44
CA VAL A 139 -7.36 14.51 4.67
C VAL A 139 -8.22 15.77 4.50
N TRP A 140 -8.11 16.43 3.35
CA TRP A 140 -8.88 17.64 3.05
C TRP A 140 -10.26 17.36 2.46
N LEU A 141 -10.44 16.21 1.81
CA LEU A 141 -11.68 15.88 1.09
C LEU A 141 -12.67 15.07 1.95
N ARG A 142 -12.25 14.50 3.09
CA ARG A 142 -13.03 13.52 3.88
C ARG A 142 -14.45 13.95 4.27
N HIS A 143 -14.69 15.25 4.43
CA HIS A 143 -15.99 15.78 4.83
C HIS A 143 -16.91 16.12 3.65
N SER A 144 -16.37 16.22 2.43
CA SER A 144 -17.13 16.61 1.23
C SER A 144 -17.22 15.49 0.19
N LEU A 145 -16.29 14.53 0.23
CA LEU A 145 -16.21 13.46 -0.75
C LEU A 145 -17.31 12.42 -0.53
N ARG A 146 -18.20 12.27 -1.52
CA ARG A 146 -19.21 11.20 -1.51
C ARG A 146 -18.56 9.88 -1.97
N PRO A 147 -18.98 8.73 -1.40
CA PRO A 147 -18.50 7.43 -1.83
C PRO A 147 -18.73 7.21 -3.33
N LEU A 148 -17.75 6.61 -3.98
CA LEU A 148 -17.87 6.23 -5.38
C LEU A 148 -18.92 5.11 -5.51
N THR A 149 -19.83 5.22 -6.49
CA THR A 149 -20.77 4.12 -6.75
C THR A 149 -20.04 2.95 -7.40
N ILE A 150 -20.47 1.72 -7.14
CA ILE A 150 -19.85 0.50 -7.71
C ILE A 150 -19.75 0.58 -9.24
N LYS A 151 -20.76 1.16 -9.91
CA LYS A 151 -20.74 1.37 -11.38
C LYS A 151 -19.59 2.28 -11.82
N LYS A 152 -19.37 3.41 -11.12
CA LYS A 152 -18.27 4.33 -11.42
C LYS A 152 -16.91 3.70 -11.09
N PHE A 153 -16.83 2.94 -10.01
CA PHE A 153 -15.63 2.16 -9.67
C PHE A 153 -15.26 1.18 -10.79
N ILE A 154 -16.21 0.36 -11.23
CA ILE A 154 -16.00 -0.58 -12.35
C ILE A 154 -15.55 0.19 -13.59
N ALA A 155 -16.21 1.30 -13.94
CA ALA A 155 -15.82 2.11 -15.10
C ALA A 155 -14.37 2.63 -15.02
N LEU A 156 -13.87 3.01 -13.84
CA LEU A 156 -12.48 3.43 -13.65
C LEU A 156 -11.49 2.26 -13.68
N CYS A 157 -11.91 1.05 -13.35
CA CYS A 157 -11.08 -0.16 -13.42
C CYS A 157 -10.97 -0.73 -14.85
N VAL A 158 -11.96 -0.48 -15.71
CA VAL A 158 -12.03 -1.02 -17.09
C VAL A 158 -10.76 -0.74 -17.92
N PRO A 159 -10.18 0.48 -17.95
CA PRO A 159 -8.96 0.73 -18.72
C PRO A 159 -7.78 -0.18 -18.35
N MET A 160 -7.59 -0.44 -17.05
CA MET A 160 -6.55 -1.35 -16.57
C MET A 160 -6.87 -2.81 -16.91
N ALA A 161 -8.14 -3.22 -16.81
CA ALA A 161 -8.57 -4.55 -17.18
C ALA A 161 -8.36 -4.81 -18.69
N ILE A 162 -8.71 -3.86 -19.55
CA ILE A 162 -8.47 -3.94 -20.99
C ILE A 162 -6.97 -4.00 -21.28
N ASP A 163 -6.16 -3.11 -20.70
CA ASP A 163 -4.71 -3.08 -20.90
C ASP A 163 -4.03 -4.38 -20.42
N GLY A 164 -4.50 -4.94 -19.30
CA GLY A 164 -4.02 -6.22 -18.77
C GLY A 164 -4.43 -7.43 -19.61
N LEU A 165 -5.69 -7.51 -20.02
CA LEU A 165 -6.21 -8.60 -20.86
C LEU A 165 -5.58 -8.59 -22.25
N GLY A 166 -5.44 -7.42 -22.88
CA GLY A 166 -4.79 -7.32 -24.18
C GLY A 166 -3.34 -7.80 -24.16
N GLN A 167 -2.60 -7.50 -23.08
CA GLN A 167 -1.25 -8.04 -22.88
C GLN A 167 -1.24 -9.55 -22.64
N LEU A 168 -2.21 -10.08 -21.90
CA LEU A 168 -2.32 -11.51 -21.62
C LEU A 168 -2.52 -12.33 -22.91
N PHE A 169 -3.33 -11.80 -23.84
CA PHE A 169 -3.57 -12.42 -25.15
C PHE A 169 -2.55 -12.04 -26.23
N GLY A 170 -1.52 -11.24 -25.88
CA GLY A 170 -0.48 -10.82 -26.82
C GLY A 170 -0.98 -9.88 -27.92
N LEU A 171 -2.12 -9.21 -27.72
CA LEU A 171 -2.73 -8.31 -28.71
C LEU A 171 -1.92 -7.02 -28.88
N TRP A 172 -1.26 -6.54 -27.82
CA TRP A 172 -0.36 -5.40 -27.85
C TRP A 172 0.61 -5.40 -26.66
N THR A 173 1.68 -4.61 -26.79
CA THR A 173 2.58 -4.28 -25.68
C THR A 173 2.25 -2.90 -25.13
N SER A 174 2.06 -2.81 -23.81
CA SER A 174 1.77 -1.54 -23.15
C SER A 174 3.02 -0.65 -23.07
N THR A 175 2.83 0.64 -23.26
CA THR A 175 3.88 1.62 -22.98
C THR A 175 3.97 1.85 -21.47
N TRP A 176 5.08 2.42 -20.99
CA TRP A 176 5.19 2.80 -19.59
C TRP A 176 4.13 3.84 -19.19
N TRP A 177 3.75 4.73 -20.13
CA TRP A 177 2.66 5.70 -19.95
C TRP A 177 1.32 5.02 -19.71
N SER A 178 0.93 4.04 -20.54
CA SER A 178 -0.37 3.38 -20.36
C SER A 178 -0.42 2.59 -19.05
N ARG A 179 0.69 1.96 -18.65
CA ARG A 179 0.82 1.27 -17.34
C ARG A 179 0.65 2.23 -16.16
N VAL A 180 1.28 3.40 -16.22
CA VAL A 180 1.17 4.43 -15.17
C VAL A 180 -0.24 5.00 -15.11
N LEU A 181 -0.82 5.37 -16.26
CA LEU A 181 -2.15 5.96 -16.31
C LEU A 181 -3.24 4.99 -15.83
N THR A 182 -3.24 3.77 -16.34
CA THR A 182 -4.23 2.75 -15.96
C THR A 182 -4.06 2.29 -14.51
N GLY A 183 -2.81 2.12 -14.05
CA GLY A 183 -2.51 1.79 -12.66
C GLY A 183 -2.88 2.92 -11.69
N GLY A 184 -2.55 4.16 -12.02
CA GLY A 184 -2.92 5.32 -11.21
C GLY A 184 -4.44 5.49 -11.11
N LEU A 185 -5.16 5.35 -12.23
CA LEU A 185 -6.63 5.40 -12.25
C LEU A 185 -7.25 4.34 -11.34
N PHE A 186 -6.73 3.11 -11.39
CA PHE A 186 -7.16 2.02 -10.52
C PHE A 186 -6.88 2.32 -9.05
N GLY A 187 -5.66 2.75 -8.71
CA GLY A 187 -5.29 3.12 -7.33
C GLY A 187 -6.18 4.23 -6.76
N LEU A 188 -6.48 5.26 -7.56
CA LEU A 188 -7.41 6.32 -7.20
C LEU A 188 -8.83 5.79 -6.97
N ALA A 189 -9.31 4.92 -7.86
CA ALA A 189 -10.64 4.32 -7.75
C ALA A 189 -10.78 3.49 -6.47
N CYS A 190 -9.76 2.72 -6.09
CA CYS A 190 -9.73 1.96 -4.84
C CYS A 190 -9.86 2.87 -3.61
N VAL A 191 -9.07 3.94 -3.53
CA VAL A 191 -9.13 4.88 -2.39
C VAL A 191 -10.47 5.62 -2.37
N TRP A 192 -10.94 6.13 -3.51
CA TRP A 192 -12.22 6.85 -3.59
C TRP A 192 -13.41 5.96 -3.21
N LEU A 193 -13.36 4.67 -3.55
CA LEU A 193 -14.38 3.74 -3.09
C LEU A 193 -14.27 3.51 -1.58
N VAL A 194 -13.10 3.10 -1.09
CA VAL A 194 -12.94 2.53 0.27
C VAL A 194 -12.91 3.59 1.37
N TYR A 195 -12.19 4.70 1.19
CA TYR A 195 -11.94 5.66 2.26
C TYR A 195 -13.20 6.32 2.82
N PRO A 196 -14.19 6.73 2.00
CA PRO A 196 -15.45 7.25 2.52
C PRO A 196 -16.23 6.26 3.39
N TYR A 197 -16.16 4.95 3.11
CA TYR A 197 -16.79 3.93 3.95
C TYR A 197 -16.00 3.71 5.24
N LEU A 198 -14.66 3.65 5.16
CA LEU A 198 -13.80 3.55 6.34
C LEU A 198 -13.99 4.75 7.28
N GLU A 199 -14.07 5.97 6.75
CA GLU A 199 -14.31 7.18 7.54
C GLU A 199 -15.61 7.08 8.34
N ARG A 200 -16.70 6.60 7.71
CA ARG A 200 -17.98 6.40 8.39
C ARG A 200 -17.86 5.34 9.48
N GLY A 201 -17.35 4.16 9.17
CA GLY A 201 -17.20 3.08 10.15
C GLY A 201 -16.29 3.47 11.32
N MET A 202 -15.18 4.14 11.06
CA MET A 202 -14.29 4.62 12.12
C MET A 202 -14.92 5.74 12.95
N SER A 203 -15.76 6.59 12.34
CA SER A 203 -16.51 7.60 13.09
C SER A 203 -17.56 7.00 14.03
N GLU A 204 -18.22 5.91 13.62
CA GLU A 204 -19.19 5.15 14.43
C GLU A 204 -18.48 4.48 15.61
N VAL A 205 -17.39 3.74 15.34
CA VAL A 205 -16.56 3.11 16.37
C VAL A 205 -16.05 4.14 17.40
N ARG A 206 -15.65 5.32 16.93
CA ARG A 206 -15.19 6.39 17.81
C ARG A 206 -16.30 6.91 18.73
N GLN A 207 -17.53 7.04 18.22
CA GLN A 207 -18.68 7.48 19.01
C GLN A 207 -19.09 6.44 20.07
N GLU A 208 -19.13 5.16 19.70
CA GLU A 208 -19.45 4.07 20.62
C GLU A 208 -18.41 3.93 21.74
N THR A 209 -17.13 3.94 21.37
CA THR A 209 -16.04 3.88 22.34
C THR A 209 -16.00 5.10 23.26
N SER A 210 -16.26 6.30 22.74
CA SER A 210 -16.37 7.52 23.57
C SER A 210 -17.49 7.39 24.59
N THR A 211 -18.67 6.94 24.16
CA THR A 211 -19.84 6.74 25.05
C THR A 211 -19.55 5.73 26.15
N THR A 212 -18.89 4.62 25.79
CA THR A 212 -18.48 3.58 26.74
C THR A 212 -17.49 4.12 27.77
N LEU A 213 -16.46 4.85 27.33
CA LEU A 213 -15.45 5.44 28.21
C LEU A 213 -16.04 6.48 29.16
N ASP A 214 -16.99 7.28 28.69
CA ASP A 214 -17.66 8.27 29.52
C ASP A 214 -18.61 7.63 30.54
N GLY A 215 -19.26 6.51 30.20
CA GLY A 215 -19.99 5.68 31.16
C GLY A 215 -19.09 5.21 32.29
N TRP A 216 -17.90 4.70 31.97
CA TRP A 216 -17.00 4.17 32.99
C TRP A 216 -16.38 5.23 33.90
N LYS A 217 -16.23 6.47 33.42
CA LYS A 217 -15.84 7.62 34.25
C LYS A 217 -16.95 8.07 35.21
N ARG A 218 -18.22 7.78 34.89
CA ARG A 218 -19.36 8.09 35.77
C ARG A 218 -19.58 7.02 36.83
N ASP A 219 -19.28 5.77 36.50
CA ASP A 219 -19.50 4.59 37.35
C ASP A 219 -18.26 4.22 38.23
N GLY A 220 -17.19 5.00 38.15
CA GLY A 220 -15.94 4.80 38.92
C GLY A 220 -15.66 5.96 39.84
#